data_AF-A0A2S2NKM5-F1
#
_entry.id   AF-A0A2S2NKM5-F1
#
_cell.length_a   1.000
_cell.length_b   1.000
_cell.length_c   1.000
_cell.angle_alpha   90.00
_cell.angle_beta   90.00
_cell.angle_gamma   90.00
#
_symmetry.space_group_name_H-M   'P 1'
#
loop_
_entity.id
_entity.type
_entity.pdbx_description
1 polymer ?
#
loop_
_entity_poly.entity_id
_entity_poly.type
_entity_poly.pdbx_seq_one_letter_code
_entity_poly.pdbx_strand_id
1 'polypeptide(L)'
;LLEPWTKNDSKNCRYNTSPSGWFDANIFQDWFEKTLLRYLKKSPCKKVVIGDNLSSHLSSHIIETCKKENIYFVCLPPNITYLTQPLDVAFFHPMKVAFHTILSD
;
A
#
# COMPACT_ATOMS: atom_id res chain seq x y z
N LEU A 1 -7.40 1.23 21.19
CA LEU A 1 -7.48 -0.10 20.53
C LEU A 1 -6.14 -0.55 19.96
N LEU A 2 -5.32 0.36 19.41
CA LEU A 2 -4.00 0.01 18.84
C LEU A 2 -2.88 -0.21 19.88
N GLU A 3 -2.92 0.46 21.03
CA GLU A 3 -1.85 0.46 22.05
C GLU A 3 -1.18 -0.90 22.36
N PRO A 4 -1.90 -2.02 22.50
CA PRO A 4 -1.26 -3.32 22.76
C PRO A 4 -0.46 -3.84 21.56
N TRP A 5 -0.93 -3.55 20.34
CA TRP A 5 -0.38 -4.04 19.07
C TRP A 5 0.79 -3.21 18.56
N THR A 6 0.96 -1.99 19.07
CA THR A 6 2.01 -1.06 18.65
C THR A 6 3.20 -1.01 19.61
N LYS A 7 3.16 -1.80 20.68
CA LYS A 7 4.21 -1.83 21.70
C LYS A 7 5.41 -2.66 21.20
N ASN A 8 6.62 -2.08 21.29
CA ASN A 8 7.90 -2.66 20.87
C ASN A 8 8.11 -2.85 19.35
N ASP A 9 7.37 -2.17 18.49
CA ASP A 9 7.63 -2.23 17.05
C ASP A 9 8.88 -1.40 16.66
N SER A 10 9.37 -1.67 15.47
CA SER A 10 10.41 -0.96 14.74
C SER A 10 10.19 0.55 14.69
N LYS A 11 11.31 1.28 14.72
CA LYS A 11 11.30 2.75 14.58
C LYS A 11 10.69 3.13 13.23
N ASN A 12 9.76 4.10 13.26
CA ASN A 12 9.00 4.61 12.11
C ASN A 12 7.87 3.70 11.59
N CYS A 13 7.42 2.71 12.37
CA CYS A 13 6.18 2.00 12.07
C CYS A 13 4.96 2.95 12.22
N ARG A 14 3.97 2.82 11.34
CA ARG A 14 2.76 3.65 11.33
C ARG A 14 1.53 2.77 11.28
N TYR A 15 0.53 3.10 12.09
CA TYR A 15 -0.71 2.36 12.21
C TYR A 15 -1.89 3.29 12.02
N ASN A 16 -2.97 2.74 11.45
CA ASN A 16 -4.24 3.42 11.31
C ASN A 16 -5.38 2.40 11.33
N THR A 17 -6.57 2.82 11.72
CA THR A 17 -7.76 1.95 11.86
C THR A 17 -9.02 2.73 11.54
N SER A 18 -10.00 2.04 10.96
CA SER A 18 -11.36 2.56 10.82
C SER A 18 -12.29 1.95 11.88
N PRO A 19 -13.41 2.59 12.22
CA PRO A 19 -14.41 2.01 13.12
C PRO A 19 -14.97 0.67 12.63
N SER A 20 -14.99 0.44 11.31
CA SER A 20 -15.47 -0.81 10.71
C SER A 20 -14.40 -1.91 10.66
N GLY A 21 -13.13 -1.56 10.91
CA GLY A 21 -11.98 -2.45 10.71
C GLY A 21 -11.59 -2.63 9.24
N TRP A 22 -12.37 -2.13 8.29
CA TRP A 22 -12.07 -2.22 6.86
C TRP A 22 -11.14 -1.10 6.40
N PHE A 23 -10.31 -1.42 5.41
CA PHE A 23 -9.48 -0.44 4.73
C PHE A 23 -10.36 0.54 3.95
N ASP A 24 -10.19 1.84 4.18
CA ASP A 24 -10.99 2.89 3.55
C ASP A 24 -10.11 3.99 2.92
N ALA A 25 -10.75 4.95 2.25
CA ALA A 25 -10.06 6.03 1.56
C ALA A 25 -9.26 6.94 2.51
N ASN A 26 -9.71 7.11 3.75
CA ASN A 26 -9.03 7.96 4.74
C ASN A 26 -7.72 7.29 5.19
N ILE A 27 -7.76 5.97 5.43
CA ILE A 27 -6.58 5.18 5.76
C ILE A 27 -5.60 5.21 4.59
N PHE A 28 -6.08 5.01 3.36
CA PHE A 28 -5.21 5.06 2.18
C PHE A 28 -4.56 6.43 1.99
N GLN A 29 -5.31 7.52 2.17
CA GLN A 29 -4.78 8.87 2.08
C GLN A 29 -3.71 9.14 3.14
N ASP A 30 -3.94 8.76 4.40
CA ASP A 30 -2.94 8.89 5.46
C ASP A 30 -1.66 8.10 5.11
N TRP A 31 -1.80 6.86 4.67
CA TRP A 31 -0.67 6.05 4.23
C TRP A 31 0.07 6.68 3.03
N PHE A 32 -0.67 7.18 2.04
CA PHE A 32 -0.11 7.80 0.84
C PHE A 32 0.73 9.02 1.20
N GLU A 33 0.17 9.99 1.92
CA GLU A 33 0.87 11.24 2.26
C GLU A 33 2.04 11.01 3.21
N LYS A 34 1.82 10.15 4.21
CA LYS A 34 2.72 10.06 5.38
C LYS A 34 3.74 8.96 5.23
N THR A 35 3.56 8.04 4.31
CA THR A 35 4.53 6.98 4.03
C THR A 35 5.02 7.10 2.60
N LEU A 36 4.18 6.78 1.62
CA LEU A 36 4.60 6.61 0.23
C LEU A 36 5.19 7.90 -0.36
N LEU A 37 4.49 9.02 -0.25
CA LEU A 37 4.89 10.30 -0.85
C LEU A 37 6.24 10.78 -0.30
N ARG A 38 6.52 10.55 0.99
CA ARG A 38 7.81 10.90 1.60
C ARG A 38 8.96 10.10 1.01
N TYR A 39 8.74 8.85 0.63
CA TYR A 39 9.74 8.04 -0.06
C TYR A 39 9.91 8.49 -1.51
N LEU A 40 8.81 8.72 -2.24
CA LEU A 40 8.86 9.12 -3.64
C LEU A 40 9.56 10.48 -3.81
N LYS A 41 9.36 11.44 -2.90
CA LYS A 41 10.03 12.75 -2.93
C LYS A 41 11.54 12.70 -2.81
N LYS A 42 12.11 11.64 -2.22
CA LYS A 42 13.57 11.48 -2.08
C LYS A 42 14.25 11.12 -3.40
N SER A 43 13.50 10.61 -4.38
CA SER A 43 14.04 10.24 -5.68
C SER A 43 13.80 11.34 -6.72
N PRO A 44 14.80 11.76 -7.50
CA PRO A 44 14.61 12.75 -8.57
C PRO A 44 14.02 12.16 -9.85
N CYS A 45 13.87 10.83 -9.96
CA CYS A 45 13.41 10.19 -11.20
C CYS A 45 11.89 10.30 -11.42
N LYS A 46 11.44 9.93 -12.63
CA LYS A 46 10.02 9.73 -12.93
C LYS A 46 9.50 8.55 -12.10
N LYS A 47 8.39 8.73 -11.39
CA LYS A 47 7.81 7.70 -10.53
C LYS A 47 6.50 7.17 -11.10
N VAL A 48 6.30 5.87 -10.96
CA VAL A 48 5.04 5.20 -11.24
C VAL A 48 4.62 4.46 -9.98
N VAL A 49 3.41 4.73 -9.52
CA VAL A 49 2.73 3.98 -8.46
C VAL A 49 1.72 3.08 -9.15
N ILE A 50 1.84 1.78 -8.91
CA ILE A 50 0.92 0.78 -9.46
C ILE A 50 0.02 0.32 -8.31
N GLY A 51 -1.27 0.56 -8.44
CA GLY A 51 -2.30 0.08 -7.52
C GLY A 51 -3.24 -0.90 -8.20
N ASP A 52 -3.97 -1.68 -7.40
CA ASP A 52 -5.16 -2.37 -7.90
C ASP A 52 -6.30 -1.36 -8.16
N ASN A 53 -7.44 -1.86 -8.64
CA ASN A 53 -8.60 -1.03 -8.95
C ASN A 53 -9.55 -0.84 -7.74
N LEU A 54 -9.03 -0.85 -6.51
CA LEU A 54 -9.82 -0.61 -5.31
C LEU A 54 -10.24 0.87 -5.24
N SER A 55 -11.53 1.14 -5.06
CA SER A 55 -12.07 2.51 -5.06
C SER A 55 -11.49 3.40 -3.95
N SER A 56 -11.08 2.83 -2.81
CA SER A 56 -10.44 3.57 -1.73
C SER A 56 -9.05 4.12 -2.09
N HIS A 57 -8.41 3.59 -3.14
CA HIS A 57 -7.14 4.12 -3.65
C HIS A 57 -7.31 5.44 -4.41
N LEU A 58 -8.54 5.75 -4.83
CA LEU A 58 -8.82 6.87 -5.70
C LEU A 58 -9.54 7.97 -4.92
N SER A 59 -8.82 9.05 -4.64
CA SER A 59 -9.42 10.32 -4.21
C SER A 59 -8.91 11.46 -5.09
N SER A 60 -9.72 12.51 -5.22
CA SER A 60 -9.31 13.73 -5.96
C SER A 60 -7.99 14.27 -5.40
N HIS A 61 -7.86 14.31 -4.07
CA HIS A 61 -6.67 14.77 -3.39
C HIS A 61 -5.41 13.98 -3.78
N ILE A 62 -5.48 12.65 -3.83
CA ILE A 62 -4.35 11.80 -4.22
C ILE A 62 -3.98 12.03 -5.69
N ILE A 63 -4.96 12.10 -6.59
CA ILE A 63 -4.71 12.32 -8.02
C ILE A 63 -4.07 13.69 -8.25
N GLU A 64 -4.57 14.74 -7.59
CA GLU A 64 -4.00 16.09 -7.66
C GLU A 64 -2.57 16.15 -7.11
N THR A 65 -2.32 15.48 -5.99
CA THR A 65 -0.99 15.41 -5.38
C THR A 65 -0.01 14.66 -6.30
N CYS A 66 -0.42 13.54 -6.88
CA CYS A 66 0.37 12.81 -7.86
C CYS A 66 0.72 13.69 -9.07
N LYS A 67 -0.25 14.43 -9.63
CA LYS A 67 -0.01 15.37 -10.74
C LYS A 67 0.99 16.45 -10.37
N LYS A 68 0.82 17.08 -9.21
CA LYS A 68 1.72 18.15 -8.70
C LYS A 68 3.15 17.67 -8.52
N GLU A 69 3.32 16.43 -8.06
CA GLU A 69 4.62 15.85 -7.71
C GLU A 69 5.23 15.01 -8.85
N ASN A 70 4.64 15.08 -10.06
CA ASN A 70 5.05 14.33 -11.25
C ASN A 70 5.14 12.80 -11.01
N ILE A 71 4.13 12.27 -10.33
CA ILE A 71 3.93 10.84 -10.05
C ILE A 71 2.80 10.32 -10.92
N TYR A 72 3.04 9.21 -11.63
CA TYR A 72 2.02 8.53 -12.41
C TYR A 72 1.37 7.46 -11.55
N PHE A 73 0.09 7.61 -11.26
CA PHE A 73 -0.69 6.56 -10.59
C PHE A 73 -1.42 5.72 -11.64
N VAL A 74 -1.15 4.43 -11.67
CA VAL A 74 -1.69 3.48 -12.65
C VAL A 74 -2.47 2.40 -11.91
N CYS A 75 -3.74 2.23 -12.27
CA CYS A 75 -4.55 1.12 -11.80
C CYS A 75 -4.39 -0.07 -12.74
N LEU A 76 -4.19 -1.26 -12.17
CA LEU A 76 -4.21 -2.50 -12.92
C LEU A 76 -5.61 -2.78 -13.50
N PRO A 77 -5.73 -3.43 -14.67
CA PRO A 77 -7.02 -3.78 -15.22
C PRO A 77 -7.79 -4.71 -14.27
N PRO A 78 -9.13 -4.58 -14.22
CA PRO A 78 -9.94 -5.39 -13.32
C PRO A 78 -9.85 -6.89 -13.67
N ASN A 79 -10.01 -7.75 -12.66
CA ASN A 79 -10.13 -9.20 -12.79
C ASN A 79 -8.91 -9.95 -13.37
N ILE A 80 -7.74 -9.30 -13.45
CA ILE A 80 -6.48 -9.96 -13.89
C ILE A 80 -5.34 -9.82 -12.88
N THR A 81 -5.67 -9.54 -11.62
CA THR A 81 -4.73 -9.40 -10.51
C THR A 81 -3.73 -10.56 -10.43
N TYR A 82 -4.20 -11.80 -10.59
CA TYR A 82 -3.37 -13.01 -10.59
C TYR A 82 -2.32 -13.07 -11.70
N LEU A 83 -2.45 -12.25 -12.76
CA LEU A 83 -1.47 -12.11 -13.84
C LEU A 83 -0.63 -10.85 -13.67
N THR A 84 -1.25 -9.74 -13.27
CA THR A 84 -0.66 -8.42 -13.43
C THR A 84 -0.20 -7.77 -12.12
N GLN A 85 -0.61 -8.28 -10.96
CA GLN A 85 -0.20 -7.72 -9.66
C GLN A 85 1.11 -8.37 -9.20
N PRO A 86 2.27 -7.71 -9.39
CA PRO A 86 3.57 -8.34 -9.16
C PRO A 86 3.75 -8.66 -7.68
N LEU A 87 3.14 -7.88 -6.80
CA LEU A 87 3.21 -8.10 -5.36
C LEU A 87 2.55 -9.42 -4.95
N ASP A 88 1.43 -9.78 -5.58
CA ASP A 88 0.72 -11.02 -5.25
C ASP A 88 1.45 -12.25 -5.78
N VAL A 89 1.92 -12.17 -7.03
CA VAL A 89 2.53 -13.30 -7.74
C VAL A 89 3.99 -13.49 -7.36
N ALA A 90 4.79 -12.43 -7.38
CA ALA A 90 6.23 -12.54 -7.25
C ALA A 90 6.72 -12.43 -5.80
N PHE A 91 5.99 -11.75 -4.92
CA PHE A 91 6.44 -11.53 -3.54
C PHE A 91 5.60 -12.30 -2.51
N PHE A 92 4.29 -12.08 -2.47
CA PHE A 92 3.42 -12.68 -1.45
C PHE A 92 3.24 -14.18 -1.62
N HIS A 93 3.21 -14.70 -2.85
CA HIS A 93 3.10 -16.14 -3.05
C HIS A 93 4.30 -16.92 -2.46
N PRO A 94 5.57 -16.63 -2.82
CA PRO A 94 6.72 -17.29 -2.18
C PRO A 94 6.76 -17.10 -0.66
N MET A 95 6.43 -15.89 -0.17
CA MET A 95 6.38 -15.61 1.26
C MET A 95 5.38 -16.51 1.99
N LYS A 96 4.16 -16.69 1.43
CA LYS A 96 3.13 -17.57 2.00
C LYS A 96 3.58 -19.03 2.01
N VAL A 97 4.25 -19.49 0.96
CA VAL A 97 4.80 -20.85 0.89
C VAL A 97 5.82 -21.08 2.00
N ALA A 98 6.80 -20.18 2.15
CA ALA A 98 7.81 -20.28 3.21
C ALA A 98 7.18 -20.24 4.61
N PHE A 99 6.19 -19.37 4.82
CA PHE A 99 5.48 -19.28 6.10
C PHE A 99 4.71 -20.57 6.42
N HIS A 100 4.06 -21.17 5.41
CA HIS A 100 3.37 -22.44 5.56
C HIS A 100 4.32 -23.57 5.93
N THR A 101 5.52 -23.63 5.31
CA THR A 101 6.55 -24.61 5.67
C THR A 101 6.95 -24.49 7.15
N ILE A 102 7.27 -23.28 7.61
CA ILE A 102 7.69 -23.02 9.01
C ILE A 102 6.61 -23.42 10.02
N LEU A 103 5.33 -23.23 9.69
CA LEU A 103 4.22 -23.55 10.59
C LEU A 103 3.78 -25.03 10.54
N SER A 104 4.21 -25.77 9.51
CA SER A 104 3.87 -27.19 9.35
C SER A 104 4.94 -28.12 9.93
N ASP A 105 6.13 -27.57 10.22
CA ASP A 105 7.21 -28.20 10.97
C ASP A 105 7.01 -28.03 12.49
#